data_AF-A0A1J3D179-F1
#
_entry.id   AF-A0A1J3D179-F1
#
_cell.length_a   1.000
_cell.length_b   1.000
_cell.length_c   1.000
_cell.angle_alpha   90.00
_cell.angle_beta   90.00
_cell.angle_gamma   90.00
#
_symmetry.space_group_name_H-M   'P 1'
#
loop_
_entity.id
_entity.type
_entity.pdbx_description
1 polymer ?
#
loop_
_entity_poly.entity_id
_entity_poly.type
_entity_poly.pdbx_seq_one_letter_code
_entity_poly.pdbx_strand_id
1 'polypeptide(L)'
;NESSEREEAVDISRESFITVLNIISNILFSVDIGSYDPKKPNEFQDTVIGAMEAAGKPDLANFFPFLGYLDLQGSRKKMKLCTERLLRLFRGFIDAKVAEKSLQINPKNVSDRDFVDALLDLSEGDEAELNNKDIEHLLLDLFT
;
A
#
# COMPACT_ATOMS: atom_id res chain seq x y z
N ASN A 1 -6.15 24.23 -9.52
CA ASN A 1 -5.83 23.05 -10.35
C ASN A 1 -4.94 23.50 -11.48
N GLU A 2 -3.67 23.09 -11.48
CA GLU A 2 -2.70 23.54 -12.49
C GLU A 2 -3.15 23.26 -13.93
N SER A 3 -3.86 22.15 -14.19
CA SER A 3 -4.40 21.83 -15.53
C SER A 3 -5.49 22.82 -15.99
N SER A 4 -6.25 23.39 -15.05
CA SER A 4 -7.23 24.44 -15.37
C SER A 4 -6.55 25.76 -15.72
N GLU A 5 -5.37 26.03 -15.14
CA GLU A 5 -4.57 27.21 -15.45
C GLU A 5 -3.79 27.05 -16.77
N ARG A 6 -3.51 25.80 -17.16
CA ARG A 6 -2.81 25.44 -18.41
C ARG A 6 -3.74 25.07 -19.58
N GLU A 7 -5.06 25.09 -19.38
CA GLU A 7 -6.08 24.63 -20.36
C GLU A 7 -5.82 23.18 -20.87
N GLU A 8 -5.28 22.32 -20.01
CA GLU A 8 -4.95 20.93 -20.33
C GLU A 8 -6.07 19.97 -19.90
N ALA A 9 -6.27 18.90 -20.68
CA ALA A 9 -7.19 17.84 -20.31
C ALA A 9 -6.74 17.14 -19.00
N VAL A 10 -7.69 16.90 -18.10
CA VAL A 10 -7.43 16.18 -16.84
C VAL A 10 -7.62 14.69 -17.06
N ASP A 11 -6.61 13.89 -16.69
CA ASP A 11 -6.73 12.44 -16.60
C ASP A 11 -7.47 12.06 -15.30
N ILE A 12 -8.80 12.03 -15.38
CA ILE A 12 -9.67 11.73 -14.22
C ILE A 12 -9.32 10.36 -13.60
N SER A 13 -8.91 9.39 -14.40
CA SER A 13 -8.59 8.04 -13.92
C SER A 13 -7.33 8.08 -13.03
N ARG A 14 -6.28 8.76 -13.50
CA ARG A 14 -5.05 8.94 -12.73
C ARG A 14 -5.29 9.74 -11.45
N GLU A 15 -5.97 10.87 -11.56
CA GLU A 15 -6.17 11.79 -10.43
C GLU A 15 -7.05 11.15 -9.34
N SER A 16 -8.14 10.46 -9.74
CA SER A 16 -8.99 9.72 -8.79
C SER A 16 -8.25 8.57 -8.12
N PHE A 17 -7.41 7.83 -8.86
CA PHE A 17 -6.57 6.78 -8.30
C PHE A 17 -5.60 7.33 -7.24
N ILE A 18 -4.88 8.41 -7.54
CA ILE A 18 -3.95 9.03 -6.58
C ILE A 18 -4.70 9.53 -5.35
N THR A 19 -5.90 10.07 -5.55
CA THR A 19 -6.75 10.54 -4.44
C THR A 19 -7.11 9.38 -3.52
N VAL A 20 -7.60 8.26 -4.07
CA VAL A 20 -7.96 7.07 -3.28
C VAL A 20 -6.73 6.48 -2.59
N LEU A 21 -5.60 6.39 -3.30
CA LEU A 21 -4.34 5.93 -2.73
C LEU A 21 -3.92 6.77 -1.52
N ASN A 22 -4.02 8.09 -1.62
CA ASN A 22 -3.70 9.00 -0.52
C ASN A 22 -4.69 8.91 0.64
N ILE A 23 -5.98 8.73 0.37
CA ILE A 23 -6.97 8.52 1.43
C ILE A 23 -6.65 7.25 2.22
N ILE A 24 -6.44 6.13 1.52
CA ILE A 24 -6.12 4.85 2.15
C ILE A 24 -4.81 4.97 2.92
N SER A 25 -3.76 5.55 2.33
CA SER A 25 -2.47 5.68 2.99
C SER A 25 -2.48 6.62 4.20
N ASN A 26 -3.31 7.67 4.20
CA ASN A 26 -3.51 8.50 5.40
C ASN A 26 -4.24 7.74 6.51
N ILE A 27 -5.28 6.98 6.18
CA ILE A 27 -6.00 6.18 7.19
C ILE A 27 -5.08 5.15 7.83
N LEU A 28 -4.20 4.54 7.03
CA LEU A 28 -3.34 3.45 7.50
C LEU A 28 -2.06 3.95 8.18
N PHE A 29 -1.42 4.99 7.63
CA PHE A 29 -0.06 5.41 8.00
C PHE A 29 0.09 6.90 8.28
N SER A 30 -0.99 7.70 8.17
CA SER A 30 -0.94 9.17 8.24
C SER A 30 0.00 9.82 7.21
N VAL A 31 0.17 9.22 6.03
CA VAL A 31 1.08 9.68 4.98
C VAL A 31 0.38 9.70 3.62
N ASP A 32 0.64 10.72 2.81
CA ASP A 32 0.34 10.73 1.37
C ASP A 32 1.41 9.95 0.60
N ILE A 33 1.07 8.76 0.12
CA ILE A 33 2.02 7.93 -0.65
C ILE A 33 2.04 8.35 -2.12
N GLY A 34 0.90 8.72 -2.70
CA GLY A 34 0.73 9.10 -4.10
C GLY A 34 1.16 10.54 -4.40
N SER A 35 1.51 10.81 -5.67
CA SER A 35 1.89 12.14 -6.13
C SER A 35 1.09 12.61 -7.33
N TYR A 36 0.43 13.75 -7.17
CA TYR A 36 -0.26 14.44 -8.26
C TYR A 36 0.72 15.00 -9.32
N ASP A 37 1.96 15.34 -8.93
CA ASP A 37 2.96 15.84 -9.87
C ASP A 37 3.46 14.70 -10.78
N PRO A 38 3.16 14.73 -12.10
CA PRO A 38 3.59 13.69 -13.03
C PRO A 38 5.11 13.65 -13.23
N LYS A 39 5.84 14.69 -12.84
CA LYS A 39 7.31 14.75 -12.92
C LYS A 39 8.00 14.19 -11.69
N LYS A 40 7.26 13.94 -10.61
CA LYS A 40 7.80 13.35 -9.39
C LYS A 40 7.70 11.82 -9.48
N PRO A 41 8.82 11.11 -9.69
CA PRO A 41 8.80 9.65 -9.70
C PRO A 41 8.33 9.14 -8.34
N ASN A 42 7.47 8.12 -8.36
CA ASN A 42 6.87 7.58 -7.16
C ASN A 42 6.80 6.06 -7.24
N GLU A 43 7.88 5.41 -6.78
CA GLU A 43 8.04 3.96 -6.84
C GLU A 43 6.89 3.20 -6.18
N PHE A 44 6.28 3.76 -5.13
CA PHE A 44 5.20 3.11 -4.40
C PHE A 44 3.88 3.21 -5.14
N GLN A 45 3.55 4.39 -5.66
CA GLN A 45 2.42 4.55 -6.56
C GLN A 45 2.54 3.62 -7.78
N ASP A 46 3.72 3.56 -8.40
CA ASP A 46 3.98 2.69 -9.54
C ASP A 46 3.87 1.20 -9.16
N THR A 47 4.26 0.83 -7.94
CA THR A 47 4.14 -0.52 -7.42
C THR A 47 2.69 -0.94 -7.22
N VAL A 48 1.84 -0.07 -6.63
CA VAL A 48 0.41 -0.33 -6.43
C VAL A 48 -0.29 -0.44 -7.78
N ILE A 49 -0.02 0.48 -8.71
CA ILE A 49 -0.55 0.42 -10.09
C ILE A 49 -0.16 -0.89 -10.75
N GLY A 50 1.14 -1.26 -10.69
CA GLY A 50 1.63 -2.50 -11.27
C GLY A 50 1.01 -3.76 -10.64
N ALA A 51 0.69 -3.73 -9.34
CA ALA A 51 0.00 -4.81 -8.65
C ALA A 51 -1.44 -4.96 -9.17
N MET A 52 -2.18 -3.85 -9.25
CA MET A 52 -3.56 -3.84 -9.75
C MET A 52 -3.66 -4.25 -11.22
N GLU A 53 -2.72 -3.79 -12.06
CA GLU A 53 -2.62 -4.23 -13.46
C GLU A 53 -2.35 -5.74 -13.56
N ALA A 54 -1.50 -6.29 -12.70
CA ALA A 54 -1.22 -7.71 -12.67
C ALA A 54 -2.42 -8.53 -12.17
N ALA A 55 -3.16 -8.03 -11.17
CA ALA A 55 -4.36 -8.68 -10.64
C ALA A 55 -5.53 -8.66 -11.65
N GLY A 56 -5.71 -7.54 -12.36
CA GLY A 56 -6.80 -7.36 -13.31
C GLY A 56 -6.58 -8.02 -14.67
N LYS A 57 -5.35 -8.47 -14.98
CA LYS A 57 -5.02 -9.10 -16.26
C LYS A 57 -5.55 -10.54 -16.31
N PRO A 58 -6.37 -10.91 -17.32
CA PRO A 58 -6.82 -12.30 -17.48
C PRO A 58 -5.65 -13.27 -17.69
N ASP A 59 -5.47 -14.20 -16.74
CA ASP A 59 -4.44 -15.23 -16.82
C ASP A 59 -4.94 -16.47 -17.58
N LEU A 60 -4.22 -16.90 -18.61
CA LEU A 60 -4.47 -18.14 -19.36
C LEU A 60 -4.50 -19.36 -18.44
N ALA A 61 -3.72 -19.36 -17.35
CA ALA A 61 -3.71 -20.42 -16.36
C ALA A 61 -5.06 -20.60 -15.64
N ASN A 62 -5.88 -19.54 -15.56
CA ASN A 62 -7.22 -19.61 -14.95
C ASN A 62 -8.21 -20.38 -15.84
N PHE A 63 -7.96 -20.44 -17.15
CA PHE A 63 -8.80 -21.16 -18.12
C PHE A 63 -8.23 -22.53 -18.48
N PHE A 64 -6.91 -22.68 -18.44
CA PHE A 64 -6.19 -23.91 -18.75
C PHE A 64 -5.24 -24.28 -17.60
N PRO A 65 -5.74 -24.95 -16.55
CA PRO A 65 -4.98 -25.20 -15.32
C PRO A 65 -3.65 -25.93 -15.54
N PHE A 66 -3.55 -26.76 -16.58
CA PHE A 66 -2.32 -27.48 -16.93
C PHE A 66 -1.18 -26.56 -17.40
N LEU A 67 -1.47 -25.32 -17.84
CA LEU A 67 -0.46 -24.31 -18.18
C LEU A 67 0.00 -23.49 -16.97
N GLY A 68 -0.62 -23.67 -15.80
CA GLY A 68 -0.39 -22.82 -14.62
C GLY A 68 1.02 -22.89 -14.03
N TYR A 69 1.77 -23.97 -14.26
CA TYR A 69 3.16 -24.08 -13.81
C TYR A 69 4.14 -23.27 -14.69
N LEU A 70 3.80 -23.00 -15.94
CA LEU A 70 4.70 -22.34 -16.89
C LEU A 70 4.77 -20.82 -16.70
N ASP A 71 3.82 -20.21 -15.96
CA ASP A 71 3.68 -18.76 -15.80
C ASP A 71 3.85 -18.00 -17.14
N LEU A 72 3.18 -18.49 -18.20
CA LEU A 72 3.39 -18.03 -19.59
C LEU A 72 3.19 -16.52 -19.77
N GLN A 73 2.36 -15.90 -18.92
CA GLN A 73 2.12 -14.46 -18.95
C GLN A 73 2.96 -13.66 -17.94
N GLY A 74 3.74 -14.34 -17.10
CA GLY A 74 4.54 -13.76 -16.03
C GLY A 74 3.70 -13.09 -14.93
N SER A 75 2.40 -13.37 -14.88
CA SER A 75 1.43 -12.78 -13.95
C SER A 75 1.82 -13.09 -12.50
N ARG A 76 2.19 -14.35 -12.22
CA ARG A 76 2.59 -14.78 -10.88
C ARG A 76 3.89 -14.12 -10.46
N LYS A 77 4.87 -14.06 -11.36
CA LYS A 77 6.15 -13.39 -11.09
C LYS A 77 5.97 -11.89 -10.83
N LYS A 78 5.13 -11.21 -11.62
CA LYS A 78 4.81 -9.79 -11.44
C LYS A 78 4.11 -9.55 -10.10
N MET A 79 3.07 -10.33 -9.80
CA MET A 79 2.34 -10.22 -8.54
C MET A 79 3.28 -10.41 -7.35
N LYS A 80 4.12 -11.46 -7.36
CA LYS A 80 5.11 -11.70 -6.32
C LYS A 80 6.05 -10.50 -6.12
N LEU A 81 6.57 -9.92 -7.19
CA LEU A 81 7.45 -8.75 -7.12
C LEU A 81 6.73 -7.53 -6.52
N CYS A 82 5.48 -7.28 -6.92
CA CYS A 82 4.66 -6.21 -6.38
C CYS A 82 4.38 -6.41 -4.89
N THR A 83 3.97 -7.62 -4.49
CA THR A 83 3.76 -7.98 -3.08
C THR A 83 5.03 -7.79 -2.26
N GLU A 84 6.19 -8.24 -2.75
CA GLU A 84 7.47 -8.05 -2.04
C GLU A 84 7.81 -6.56 -1.84
N ARG A 85 7.52 -5.71 -2.83
CA ARG A 85 7.72 -4.26 -2.72
C ARG A 85 6.75 -3.60 -1.74
N LEU A 86 5.46 -3.99 -1.76
CA LEU A 86 4.46 -3.49 -0.81
C LEU A 86 4.79 -3.89 0.63
N LEU A 87 5.14 -5.15 0.87
CA LEU A 87 5.54 -5.60 2.21
C LEU A 87 6.77 -4.85 2.74
N ARG A 88 7.75 -4.57 1.89
CA ARG A 88 8.91 -3.74 2.26
C ARG A 88 8.51 -2.32 2.65
N LEU A 89 7.57 -1.73 1.92
CA LEU A 89 7.03 -0.41 2.24
C LEU A 89 6.31 -0.42 3.60
N PHE A 90 5.41 -1.39 3.82
CA PHE A 90 4.67 -1.50 5.07
C PHE A 90 5.59 -1.68 6.27
N ARG A 91 6.63 -2.51 6.13
CA ARG A 91 7.68 -2.62 7.17
C ARG A 91 8.33 -1.29 7.47
N GLY A 92 8.67 -0.49 6.45
CA GLY A 92 9.22 0.84 6.64
C GLY A 92 8.30 1.77 7.45
N PHE A 93 6.99 1.73 7.19
CA PHE A 93 6.03 2.51 7.99
C PHE A 93 5.87 1.97 9.41
N ILE A 94 5.75 0.67 9.58
CA ILE A 94 5.63 0.03 10.90
C ILE A 94 6.88 0.34 11.73
N ASP A 95 8.08 0.19 11.18
CA ASP A 95 9.34 0.49 11.86
C ASP A 95 9.42 1.96 12.28
N ALA A 96 8.98 2.89 11.41
CA ALA A 96 8.92 4.31 11.73
C ALA A 96 7.95 4.59 12.90
N LYS A 97 6.80 3.91 12.94
CA LYS A 97 5.80 4.03 14.02
C LYS A 97 6.30 3.46 15.35
N VAL A 98 6.93 2.28 15.31
CA VAL A 98 7.57 1.69 16.49
C VAL A 98 8.66 2.61 17.04
N ALA A 99 9.49 3.19 16.16
CA ALA A 99 10.51 4.15 16.56
C ALA A 99 9.90 5.43 17.16
N GLU A 100 8.85 5.99 16.54
CA GLU A 100 8.11 7.14 17.06
C GLU A 100 7.59 6.87 18.47
N LYS A 101 6.91 5.73 18.67
CA LYS A 101 6.35 5.31 19.96
C LYS A 101 7.42 5.14 21.04
N SER A 102 8.59 4.59 20.69
CA SER A 102 9.70 4.40 21.62
C SER A 102 10.32 5.70 22.14
N LEU A 103 10.21 6.79 21.37
CA LEU A 103 10.72 8.11 21.73
C LEU A 103 9.67 8.98 22.46
N GLN A 104 8.40 8.59 22.41
CA GLN A 104 7.32 9.32 23.06
C GLN A 104 7.33 9.10 24.57
N ILE A 105 7.30 10.20 25.33
CA ILE A 105 7.21 10.18 26.79
C ILE A 105 5.75 10.01 27.26
N ASN A 106 4.80 10.52 26.46
CA ASN A 106 3.37 10.46 26.74
C ASN A 106 2.65 9.72 25.61
N PRO A 107 1.51 9.05 25.91
CA PRO A 107 0.69 8.43 24.88
C PRO A 107 0.21 9.46 23.85
N LYS A 108 0.22 9.05 22.58
CA LYS A 108 -0.31 9.84 21.47
C LYS A 108 -1.81 10.14 21.66
N ASN A 109 -2.24 11.36 21.32
CA ASN A 109 -3.66 11.71 21.36
C ASN A 109 -4.44 10.82 20.38
N VAL A 110 -5.70 10.52 20.71
CA VAL A 110 -6.59 9.73 19.85
C VAL A 110 -6.76 10.35 18.47
N SER A 111 -6.75 11.69 18.36
CA SER A 111 -6.85 12.41 17.08
C SER A 111 -5.66 12.21 16.14
N ASP A 112 -4.50 11.84 16.69
CA ASP A 112 -3.23 11.78 15.96
C ASP A 112 -2.85 10.33 15.64
N ARG A 113 -3.69 9.37 16.04
CA ARG A 113 -3.49 7.93 15.82
C ARG A 113 -4.05 7.50 14.48
N ASP A 114 -3.30 6.64 13.79
CA ASP A 114 -3.79 5.91 12.63
C ASP A 114 -4.03 4.43 12.91
N PHE A 115 -4.42 3.70 11.87
CA PHE A 115 -4.71 2.28 11.97
C PHE A 115 -3.52 1.46 12.43
N VAL A 116 -2.30 1.76 11.95
CA VAL A 116 -1.09 1.03 12.40
C VAL A 116 -0.78 1.32 13.86
N ASP A 117 -0.99 2.55 14.34
CA ASP A 117 -0.88 2.87 15.77
C ASP A 117 -1.80 1.96 16.61
N ALA A 118 -3.03 1.71 16.15
CA ALA A 118 -3.97 0.81 16.83
C ALA A 118 -3.57 -0.67 16.75
N LEU A 119 -3.07 -1.13 15.61
CA LEU A 119 -2.60 -2.51 15.45
C LEU A 119 -1.37 -2.81 16.31
N LEU A 120 -0.46 -1.85 16.43
CA LEU A 120 0.73 -1.98 17.28
C LEU A 120 0.35 -2.13 18.75
N ASP A 121 -0.64 -1.37 19.23
CA ASP A 121 -1.17 -1.53 20.59
C ASP A 121 -1.74 -2.94 20.85
N LEU A 122 -2.37 -3.57 19.86
CA LEU A 122 -2.89 -4.95 19.94
C LEU A 122 -1.79 -6.02 19.87
N SER A 123 -0.62 -5.65 19.34
CA SER A 123 0.55 -6.54 19.26
C SER A 123 1.44 -6.51 20.50
N GLU A 124 1.15 -5.62 21.45
CA GLU A 124 1.92 -5.44 22.68
C GLU A 124 1.19 -6.06 23.89
N GLY A 125 1.96 -6.74 24.76
CA GLY A 125 1.47 -7.30 26.03
C GLY A 125 1.54 -8.84 26.12
N ASP A 126 1.19 -9.37 27.29
CA ASP A 126 1.19 -10.82 27.58
C ASP A 126 0.09 -11.58 26.80
N GLU A 127 -0.93 -10.87 26.30
CA GLU A 127 -2.04 -11.41 25.50
C GLU A 127 -2.04 -10.83 24.07
N ALA A 128 -0.86 -10.68 23.45
CA ALA A 128 -0.75 -10.17 22.09
C ALA A 128 -1.61 -11.00 21.11
N GLU A 129 -2.61 -10.36 20.50
CA GLU A 129 -3.54 -11.00 19.56
C GLU A 129 -2.96 -11.10 18.14
N LEU A 130 -1.98 -10.24 17.83
CA LEU A 130 -1.37 -10.09 16.52
C LEU A 130 0.15 -9.97 16.64
N ASN A 131 0.88 -10.46 15.65
CA ASN A 131 2.31 -10.16 15.50
C ASN A 131 2.56 -9.27 14.27
N ASN A 132 3.78 -8.73 14.13
CA ASN A 132 4.15 -7.85 13.02
C ASN A 132 3.87 -8.44 11.63
N LYS A 133 4.02 -9.77 11.48
CA LYS A 133 3.75 -10.44 10.20
C LYS A 133 2.25 -10.46 9.90
N ASP A 134 1.40 -10.62 10.92
CA ASP A 134 -0.05 -10.54 10.75
C ASP A 134 -0.47 -9.12 10.36
N ILE A 135 0.14 -8.10 10.98
CA ILE A 135 -0.06 -6.69 10.62
C ILE A 135 0.35 -6.43 9.16
N GLU A 136 1.54 -6.87 8.75
CA GLU A 136 2.01 -6.73 7.36
C GLU A 136 1.04 -7.36 6.34
N HIS A 137 0.53 -8.55 6.63
CA HIS A 137 -0.41 -9.24 5.74
C HIS A 137 -1.80 -8.60 5.75
N LEU A 138 -2.28 -8.12 6.90
CA LEU A 138 -3.54 -7.38 6.97
C LEU A 138 -3.47 -6.08 6.13
N LEU A 139 -2.35 -5.36 6.20
CA LEU A 139 -2.13 -4.18 5.37
C LEU A 139 -2.09 -4.55 3.88
N LEU A 140 -1.50 -5.68 3.52
CA LEU A 140 -1.51 -6.17 2.15
C LEU A 140 -2.95 -6.43 1.67
N ASP A 141 -3.76 -7.13 2.46
CA ASP A 141 -5.15 -7.44 2.13
C ASP A 141 -6.03 -6.18 2.00
N LEU A 142 -5.70 -5.10 2.73
CA LEU A 142 -6.41 -3.82 2.60
C LEU A 142 -6.05 -3.05 1.30
N PHE A 143 -4.92 -3.38 0.68
CA PHE A 143 -4.43 -2.74 -0.56
C PHE A 143 -4.73 -3.54 -1.83
N THR A 144 -5.04 -4.83 -1.75
CA THR A 144 -5.23 -5.74 -2.89
C THR A 144 -6.65 -6.28 -2.97
#